data_AF-I9Q191-F1
#
_entry.id   AF-I9Q191-F1
#
_cell.length_a   1.000
_cell.length_b   1.000
_cell.length_c   1.000
_cell.angle_alpha   90.00
_cell.angle_beta   90.00
_cell.angle_gamma   90.00
#
_symmetry.space_group_name_H-M   'P 1'
#
loop_
_entity.id
_entity.type
_entity.pdbx_description
1 polymer ?
#
loop_
_entity_poly.entity_id
_entity_poly.type
_entity_poly.pdbx_seq_one_letter_code
_entity_poly.pdbx_strand_id
1 'polypeptide(L)'
;MLNNKLTKSQRELFDNLKAFLYTKVKNFTPIQDVNDMALILDTQNKILKCHNVEQLRQLCHILYNQGIKHTIMMQGLFLFFEYFRDNLKLRSFRMLSEEQVINFLFELAQNRKPSSMAKYVMYLRQFFDYLDRKRRYGFDFTLKNLAFAKTKESLPRHLNDKDLKSFLKTLLDYKPATSFEKRNKCILLIVILG
;
A
#
# COMPACT_ATOMS: atom_id res chain seq x y z
N MET A 1 -22.96 18.78 -1.86
CA MET A 1 -21.97 17.95 -2.57
C MET A 1 -21.20 18.86 -3.53
N LEU A 2 -20.01 19.34 -3.13
CA LEU A 2 -19.20 20.22 -3.98
C LEU A 2 -18.66 19.42 -5.17
N ASN A 3 -18.99 19.86 -6.39
CA ASN A 3 -18.37 19.41 -7.62
C ASN A 3 -16.87 19.77 -7.59
N ASN A 4 -16.05 18.91 -6.97
CA ASN A 4 -14.60 19.08 -6.90
C ASN A 4 -13.96 18.80 -8.25
N LYS A 5 -14.07 19.77 -9.16
CA LYS A 5 -13.41 19.72 -10.45
C LYS A 5 -11.90 19.79 -10.24
N LEU A 6 -11.21 18.68 -10.46
CA LEU A 6 -9.75 18.63 -10.39
C LEU A 6 -9.12 19.69 -11.29
N THR A 7 -8.09 20.37 -10.78
CA THR A 7 -7.25 21.26 -11.59
C THR A 7 -6.51 20.47 -12.67
N LYS A 8 -5.90 21.16 -13.64
CA LYS A 8 -5.12 20.52 -14.71
C LYS A 8 -3.99 19.65 -14.15
N SER A 9 -3.24 20.16 -13.18
CA SER A 9 -2.12 19.44 -12.54
C SER A 9 -2.60 18.26 -11.69
N GLN A 10 -3.70 18.41 -10.97
CA GLN A 10 -4.31 17.29 -10.21
C GLN A 10 -4.81 16.18 -11.14
N ARG A 11 -5.44 16.55 -12.26
CA ARG A 11 -5.89 15.57 -13.27
C ARG A 11 -4.70 14.84 -13.91
N GLU A 12 -3.65 15.58 -14.23
CA GLU A 12 -2.39 15.03 -14.75
C GLU A 12 -1.77 14.01 -13.77
N LEU A 13 -1.70 14.32 -12.48
CA LEU A 13 -1.26 13.37 -11.46
C LEU A 13 -2.19 12.14 -11.40
N PHE A 14 -3.51 12.34 -11.40
CA PHE A 14 -4.47 11.24 -11.38
C PHE A 14 -4.34 10.29 -12.57
N ASP A 15 -4.21 10.83 -13.79
CA ASP A 15 -4.03 10.03 -15.01
C ASP A 15 -2.74 9.22 -14.97
N ASN A 16 -1.67 9.80 -14.41
CA ASN A 16 -0.41 9.10 -14.18
C ASN A 16 -0.52 7.98 -13.13
N LEU A 17 -1.30 8.18 -12.05
CA LEU A 17 -1.58 7.12 -11.08
C LEU A 17 -2.32 5.93 -11.69
N LYS A 18 -3.35 6.19 -12.53
CA LYS A 18 -4.06 5.14 -13.27
C LYS A 18 -3.12 4.36 -14.17
N ALA A 19 -2.30 5.07 -14.94
CA ALA A 19 -1.35 4.44 -15.87
C ALA A 19 -0.27 3.61 -15.16
N PHE A 20 0.23 4.11 -14.04
CA PHE A 20 1.20 3.40 -13.21
C PHE A 20 0.59 2.12 -12.64
N LEU A 21 -0.60 2.20 -12.04
CA LEU A 21 -1.30 1.04 -11.50
C LEU A 21 -1.57 0.00 -12.59
N TYR A 22 -2.09 0.43 -13.75
CA TYR A 22 -2.34 -0.46 -14.89
C TYR A 22 -1.08 -1.23 -15.29
N THR A 23 0.07 -0.54 -15.35
CA THR A 23 1.36 -1.15 -15.70
C THR A 23 1.82 -2.13 -14.62
N LYS A 24 1.67 -1.78 -13.33
CA LYS A 24 1.99 -2.67 -12.22
C LYS A 24 1.16 -3.94 -12.26
N VAL A 25 -0.16 -3.81 -12.38
CA VAL A 25 -1.09 -4.96 -12.46
C VAL A 25 -0.70 -5.86 -13.61
N LYS A 26 -0.54 -5.32 -14.82
CA LYS A 26 -0.12 -6.08 -16.00
C LYS A 26 1.17 -6.88 -15.77
N ASN A 27 2.13 -6.32 -15.03
CA ASN A 27 3.41 -6.98 -14.77
C ASN A 27 3.34 -8.02 -13.64
N PHE A 28 2.41 -7.88 -12.69
CA PHE A 28 2.26 -8.82 -11.57
C PHE A 28 1.33 -9.99 -11.89
N THR A 29 0.30 -9.78 -12.72
CA THR A 29 -0.67 -10.82 -13.09
C THR A 29 -0.04 -12.14 -13.55
N PRO A 30 1.04 -12.17 -14.37
CA PRO A 30 1.63 -13.43 -14.83
C PRO A 30 2.44 -14.20 -13.78
N ILE A 31 2.78 -13.57 -12.65
CA ILE A 31 3.78 -14.07 -11.69
C ILE A 31 3.14 -14.44 -10.34
N GLN A 32 1.91 -13.97 -10.09
CA GLN A 32 1.21 -14.22 -8.83
C GLN A 32 0.18 -15.32 -8.98
N ASP A 33 0.03 -16.13 -7.93
CA ASP A 33 -1.09 -17.05 -7.81
C ASP A 33 -2.36 -16.25 -7.57
N VAL A 34 -3.26 -16.27 -8.54
CA VAL A 34 -4.41 -15.38 -8.63
C VAL A 34 -5.70 -16.19 -8.68
N ASN A 35 -6.72 -15.71 -7.97
CA ASN A 35 -7.94 -16.47 -7.78
C ASN A 35 -8.84 -16.46 -9.03
N ASP A 36 -9.11 -15.27 -9.58
CA ASP A 36 -9.97 -15.08 -10.75
C ASP A 36 -9.30 -14.18 -11.80
N MET A 37 -8.78 -14.83 -12.84
CA MET A 37 -8.12 -14.15 -13.96
C MET A 37 -9.06 -13.26 -14.77
N ALA A 38 -10.32 -13.67 -14.96
CA ALA A 38 -11.27 -12.89 -15.75
C ALA A 38 -11.61 -11.58 -15.04
N LEU A 39 -11.84 -11.65 -13.72
CA LEU A 39 -12.09 -10.46 -12.91
C LEU A 39 -10.88 -9.53 -12.86
N ILE A 40 -9.65 -10.06 -12.82
CA ILE A 40 -8.43 -9.23 -12.88
C ILE A 40 -8.36 -8.47 -14.21
N LEU A 41 -8.60 -9.13 -15.34
CA LEU A 41 -8.55 -8.49 -16.66
C LEU A 41 -9.63 -7.43 -16.84
N ASP A 42 -10.86 -7.71 -16.37
CA ASP A 42 -11.94 -6.72 -16.35
C ASP A 42 -11.59 -5.52 -15.44
N THR A 43 -11.07 -5.78 -14.25
CA THR A 43 -10.64 -4.73 -13.30
C THR A 43 -9.51 -3.89 -13.90
N GLN A 44 -8.56 -4.52 -14.60
CA GLN A 44 -7.49 -3.84 -15.31
C GLN A 44 -8.01 -2.88 -16.38
N ASN A 45 -9.04 -3.28 -17.14
CA ASN A 45 -9.69 -2.40 -18.12
C ASN A 45 -10.42 -1.23 -17.46
N LYS A 46 -11.00 -1.45 -16.27
CA LYS A 46 -11.69 -0.41 -15.49
C LYS A 46 -10.74 0.64 -14.90
N ILE A 47 -9.48 0.28 -14.61
CA ILE A 47 -8.48 1.22 -14.07
C ILE A 47 -8.33 2.47 -14.95
N LEU A 48 -8.22 2.29 -16.27
CA LEU A 48 -8.02 3.42 -17.19
C LEU A 48 -9.27 4.29 -17.37
N LYS A 49 -10.46 3.71 -17.11
CA LYS A 49 -11.76 4.34 -17.29
C LYS A 49 -12.27 5.08 -16.04
N CYS A 50 -11.67 4.85 -14.87
CA CYS A 50 -12.13 5.49 -13.63
C CYS A 50 -11.93 7.02 -13.63
N HIS A 51 -12.80 7.71 -12.88
CA HIS A 51 -12.94 9.17 -12.90
C HIS A 51 -12.46 9.87 -11.62
N ASN A 52 -12.29 9.12 -10.52
CA ASN A 52 -11.84 9.65 -9.25
C ASN A 52 -10.96 8.65 -8.49
N VAL A 53 -10.25 9.14 -7.47
CA VAL A 53 -9.31 8.35 -6.67
C VAL A 53 -10.01 7.28 -5.85
N GLU A 54 -11.24 7.53 -5.39
CA GLU A 54 -12.03 6.59 -4.61
C GLU A 54 -12.38 5.34 -5.41
N GLN A 55 -12.79 5.49 -6.68
CA GLN A 55 -12.97 4.38 -7.62
C GLN A 55 -11.65 3.63 -7.82
N LEU A 56 -10.53 4.34 -8.00
CA LEU A 56 -9.21 3.71 -8.15
C LEU A 56 -8.80 2.92 -6.89
N ARG A 57 -9.10 3.42 -5.69
CA ARG A 57 -8.91 2.71 -4.41
C ARG A 57 -9.74 1.42 -4.35
N GLN A 58 -11.01 1.48 -4.76
CA GLN A 58 -11.90 0.30 -4.80
C GLN A 58 -11.36 -0.78 -5.76
N LEU A 59 -10.89 -0.38 -6.94
CA LEU A 59 -10.26 -1.31 -7.89
C LEU A 59 -8.99 -1.95 -7.31
N CYS A 60 -8.15 -1.19 -6.60
CA CYS A 60 -6.99 -1.75 -5.88
C CYS A 60 -7.39 -2.81 -4.85
N HIS A 61 -8.49 -2.59 -4.12
CA HIS A 61 -9.01 -3.54 -3.14
C HIS A 61 -9.54 -4.83 -3.79
N ILE A 62 -10.25 -4.71 -4.92
CA ILE A 62 -10.65 -5.88 -5.72
C ILE A 62 -9.42 -6.69 -6.13
N LEU A 63 -8.41 -6.04 -6.73
CA LEU A 63 -7.17 -6.71 -7.16
C LEU A 63 -6.42 -7.38 -6.01
N TYR A 64 -6.39 -6.74 -4.84
CA TYR A 64 -5.78 -7.30 -3.63
C TYR A 64 -6.45 -8.61 -3.20
N ASN A 65 -7.79 -8.64 -3.24
CA ASN A 65 -8.56 -9.83 -2.89
C ASN A 65 -8.40 -10.96 -3.90
N GLN A 66 -8.07 -10.63 -5.15
CA GLN A 66 -7.79 -11.61 -6.21
C GLN A 66 -6.35 -12.14 -6.21
N GLY A 67 -5.52 -11.74 -5.25
CA GLY A 67 -4.14 -12.24 -5.12
C GLY A 67 -3.08 -11.21 -5.50
N ILE A 68 -3.45 -10.06 -6.07
CA ILE A 68 -2.49 -9.00 -6.44
C ILE A 68 -2.12 -8.14 -5.22
N LYS A 69 -1.45 -8.75 -4.24
CA LYS A 69 -1.24 -8.16 -2.91
C LYS A 69 -0.45 -6.85 -2.92
N HIS A 70 0.37 -6.60 -3.95
CA HIS A 70 1.15 -5.37 -4.06
C HIS A 70 0.31 -4.11 -4.28
N THR A 71 -0.96 -4.22 -4.68
CA THR A 71 -1.85 -3.05 -4.85
C THR A 71 -2.08 -2.30 -3.54
N ILE A 72 -1.90 -2.94 -2.37
CA ILE A 72 -1.98 -2.27 -1.06
C ILE A 72 -0.96 -1.13 -0.91
N MET A 73 0.17 -1.20 -1.64
CA MET A 73 1.22 -0.17 -1.60
C MET A 73 0.80 1.13 -2.30
N MET A 74 -0.22 1.10 -3.17
CA MET A 74 -0.82 2.30 -3.78
C MET A 74 -1.35 3.29 -2.75
N GLN A 75 -1.63 2.83 -1.51
CA GLN A 75 -2.10 3.70 -0.44
C GLN A 75 -1.19 4.92 -0.21
N GLY A 76 0.14 4.75 -0.32
CA GLY A 76 1.07 5.87 -0.19
C GLY A 76 0.90 6.92 -1.29
N LEU A 77 0.63 6.48 -2.52
CA LEU A 77 0.39 7.36 -3.66
C LEU A 77 -0.97 8.06 -3.59
N PHE A 78 -1.99 7.41 -3.04
CA PHE A 78 -3.28 8.04 -2.83
C PHE A 78 -3.22 9.10 -1.73
N LEU A 79 -2.48 8.85 -0.65
CA LEU A 79 -2.20 9.87 0.37
C LEU A 79 -1.42 11.05 -0.23
N PHE A 80 -0.46 10.77 -1.11
CA PHE A 80 0.24 11.83 -1.83
C PHE A 80 -0.69 12.62 -2.74
N PHE A 81 -1.65 11.97 -3.42
CA PHE A 81 -2.65 12.66 -4.23
C PHE A 81 -3.52 13.62 -3.40
N GLU A 82 -3.99 13.17 -2.24
CA GLU A 82 -4.77 13.99 -1.32
C GLU A 82 -3.94 15.20 -0.84
N TYR A 83 -2.71 14.97 -0.39
CA TYR A 83 -1.80 16.05 -0.03
C TYR A 83 -1.53 17.02 -1.18
N PHE A 84 -1.29 16.51 -2.39
CA PHE A 84 -1.07 17.32 -3.59
C PHE A 84 -2.30 18.18 -3.89
N ARG A 85 -3.50 17.59 -3.80
CA ARG A 85 -4.76 18.29 -4.06
C ARG A 85 -4.98 19.42 -3.07
N ASP A 86 -4.73 19.16 -1.80
CA ASP A 86 -5.14 20.04 -0.71
C ASP A 86 -4.08 21.12 -0.39
N ASN A 87 -2.79 20.80 -0.57
CA ASN A 87 -1.67 21.67 -0.18
C ASN A 87 -0.85 22.24 -1.36
N LEU A 88 -0.82 21.58 -2.52
CA LEU A 88 0.06 21.97 -3.63
C LEU A 88 -0.71 22.65 -4.77
N LYS A 89 -0.54 23.97 -4.90
CA LYS A 89 -1.17 24.78 -5.95
C LYS A 89 -0.24 24.98 -7.14
N LEU A 90 0.09 23.89 -7.85
CA LEU A 90 0.99 23.93 -9.00
C LEU A 90 0.24 24.15 -10.32
N ARG A 91 0.82 24.97 -11.22
CA ARG A 91 0.29 25.21 -12.58
C ARG A 91 0.40 23.96 -13.48
N SER A 92 1.44 23.16 -13.29
CA SER A 92 1.65 21.87 -13.95
C SER A 92 2.25 20.87 -12.96
N PHE A 93 1.90 19.59 -13.12
CA PHE A 93 2.50 18.54 -12.30
C PHE A 93 4.03 18.45 -12.49
N ARG A 94 4.56 18.83 -13.67
CA ARG A 94 6.00 18.91 -13.95
C ARG A 94 6.77 19.88 -13.05
N MET A 95 6.09 20.84 -12.43
CA MET A 95 6.71 21.80 -11.51
C MET A 95 6.83 21.28 -10.08
N LEU A 96 6.35 20.06 -9.81
CA LEU A 96 6.56 19.42 -8.53
C LEU A 96 8.08 19.34 -8.27
N SER A 97 8.50 19.72 -7.08
CA SER A 97 9.89 19.59 -6.63
C SER A 97 10.04 18.41 -5.67
N GLU A 98 11.27 17.89 -5.57
CA GLU A 98 11.58 16.81 -4.63
C GLU A 98 11.31 17.25 -3.18
N GLU A 99 11.61 18.50 -2.84
CA GLU A 99 11.36 19.09 -1.53
C GLU A 99 9.87 19.01 -1.12
N GLN A 100 8.94 19.27 -2.05
CA GLN A 100 7.51 19.16 -1.76
C GLN A 100 7.07 17.72 -1.46
N VAL A 101 7.68 16.73 -2.13
CA VAL A 101 7.46 15.31 -1.84
C VAL A 101 8.06 14.91 -0.50
N ILE A 102 9.23 15.46 -0.16
CA ILE A 102 9.89 15.26 1.13
C ILE A 102 9.05 15.84 2.27
N ASN A 103 8.51 17.05 2.12
CA ASN A 103 7.64 17.69 3.10
C ASN A 103 6.38 16.84 3.37
N PHE A 104 5.73 16.36 2.32
CA PHE A 104 4.64 15.39 2.44
C PHE A 104 5.04 14.15 3.26
N LEU A 105 6.21 13.57 2.99
CA LEU A 105 6.68 12.38 3.70
C LEU A 105 6.94 12.65 5.18
N PHE A 106 7.49 13.82 5.53
CA PHE A 106 7.72 14.20 6.93
C PHE A 106 6.42 14.46 7.69
N GLU A 107 5.46 15.14 7.09
CA GLU A 107 4.12 15.32 7.68
C GLU A 107 3.43 13.96 7.89
N LEU A 108 3.49 13.08 6.89
CA LEU A 108 2.90 11.76 6.98
C LEU A 108 3.56 10.89 8.06
N ALA A 109 4.88 11.05 8.27
CA ALA A 109 5.63 10.28 9.26
C ALA A 109 5.20 10.56 10.71
N GLN A 110 4.62 11.72 11.00
CA GLN A 110 4.14 12.07 12.34
C GLN A 110 3.08 11.08 12.85
N ASN A 111 2.26 10.53 11.94
CA ASN A 111 1.11 9.68 12.27
C ASN A 111 1.24 8.25 11.74
N ARG A 112 2.46 7.82 11.36
CA ARG A 112 2.70 6.52 10.72
C ARG A 112 3.94 5.83 11.29
N LYS A 113 3.85 4.51 11.36
CA LYS A 113 4.98 3.67 11.79
C LYS A 113 6.12 3.76 10.76
N PRO A 114 7.41 3.76 11.18
CA PRO A 114 8.55 3.82 10.27
C PRO A 114 8.56 2.72 9.19
N SER A 115 8.10 1.51 9.53
CA SER A 115 7.97 0.40 8.58
C SER A 115 6.99 0.68 7.44
N SER A 116 5.94 1.47 7.70
CA SER A 116 4.99 1.91 6.68
C SER A 116 5.60 3.01 5.82
N MET A 117 6.32 3.95 6.44
CA MET A 117 7.01 5.03 5.73
C MET A 117 8.04 4.49 4.74
N ALA A 118 8.84 3.50 5.11
CA ALA A 118 9.78 2.86 4.20
C ALA A 118 9.09 2.30 2.94
N LYS A 119 7.92 1.68 3.09
CA LYS A 119 7.11 1.19 1.96
C LYS A 119 6.58 2.34 1.10
N TYR A 120 6.12 3.43 1.71
CA TYR A 120 5.63 4.60 0.98
C TYR A 120 6.74 5.28 0.18
N VAL A 121 7.91 5.50 0.79
CA VAL A 121 9.09 6.05 0.08
C VAL A 121 9.48 5.16 -1.10
N MET A 122 9.58 3.85 -0.89
CA MET A 122 9.90 2.91 -1.96
C MET A 122 8.91 3.02 -3.13
N TYR A 123 7.62 3.09 -2.83
CA TYR A 123 6.60 3.11 -3.88
C TYR A 123 6.49 4.46 -4.61
N LEU A 124 6.76 5.58 -3.91
CA LEU A 124 6.92 6.90 -4.53
C LEU A 124 8.11 6.94 -5.47
N ARG A 125 9.27 6.40 -5.05
CA ARG A 125 10.44 6.27 -5.94
C ARG A 125 10.08 5.51 -7.21
N GLN A 126 9.45 4.34 -7.07
CA GLN A 126 9.02 3.55 -8.23
C GLN A 126 8.03 4.29 -9.14
N PHE A 127 7.17 5.13 -8.56
CA PHE A 127 6.25 5.96 -9.32
C PHE A 127 6.98 7.05 -10.11
N PHE A 128 7.86 7.82 -9.47
CA PHE A 128 8.65 8.85 -10.16
C PHE A 128 9.61 8.26 -11.19
N ASP A 129 10.28 7.13 -10.88
CA ASP A 129 11.08 6.37 -11.85
C ASP A 129 10.26 5.95 -13.07
N TYR A 130 9.01 5.51 -12.87
CA TYR A 130 8.10 5.18 -13.96
C TYR A 130 7.78 6.42 -14.81
N LEU A 131 7.51 7.56 -14.17
CA LEU A 131 7.20 8.80 -14.88
C LEU A 131 8.38 9.27 -15.72
N ASP A 132 9.60 9.18 -15.21
CA ASP A 132 10.79 9.58 -15.94
C ASP A 132 11.03 8.66 -17.13
N ARG A 133 11.02 7.33 -16.90
CA ARG A 133 11.34 6.34 -17.93
C ARG A 133 10.25 6.16 -18.99
N LYS A 134 8.98 6.20 -18.59
CA LYS A 134 7.83 5.87 -19.47
C LYS A 134 7.04 7.08 -19.93
N ARG A 135 7.13 8.21 -19.22
CA ARG A 135 6.35 9.41 -19.50
C ARG A 135 7.19 10.67 -19.74
N ARG A 136 8.53 10.58 -19.65
CA ARG A 136 9.48 11.66 -19.94
C ARG A 136 9.21 12.92 -19.10
N TYR A 137 9.02 12.74 -17.79
CA TYR A 137 8.86 13.86 -16.86
C TYR A 137 10.19 14.54 -16.53
N GLY A 138 11.23 13.76 -16.22
CA GLY A 138 12.56 14.28 -15.88
C GLY A 138 12.60 14.86 -14.47
N PHE A 139 11.92 14.23 -13.51
CA PHE A 139 11.95 14.62 -12.11
C PHE A 139 13.29 14.29 -11.46
N ASP A 140 13.86 13.11 -11.77
CA ASP A 140 15.13 12.62 -11.23
C ASP A 140 15.16 12.61 -9.68
N PHE A 141 13.99 12.40 -9.06
CA PHE A 141 13.85 12.35 -7.60
C PHE A 141 14.49 11.10 -7.02
N THR A 142 15.44 11.29 -6.11
CA THR A 142 16.16 10.20 -5.46
C THR A 142 15.44 9.70 -4.21
N LEU A 143 14.77 10.62 -3.50
CA LEU A 143 14.16 10.49 -2.19
C LEU A 143 15.10 9.81 -1.17
N LYS A 144 16.42 10.06 -1.27
CA LYS A 144 17.47 9.43 -0.43
C LYS A 144 17.59 10.11 0.94
N ASN A 145 18.24 9.42 1.87
CA ASN A 145 18.61 9.93 3.20
C ASN A 145 17.43 10.39 4.09
N LEU A 146 16.24 9.84 3.88
CA LEU A 146 15.09 10.10 4.73
C LEU A 146 15.15 9.24 6.00
N ALA A 147 15.44 9.88 7.12
CA ALA A 147 15.40 9.26 8.44
C ALA A 147 14.11 9.66 9.17
N PHE A 148 13.23 8.68 9.39
CA PHE A 148 12.02 8.87 10.18
C PHE A 148 12.26 8.47 11.63
N ALA A 149 11.71 9.24 12.58
CA ALA A 149 11.86 8.97 14.01
C ALA A 149 11.41 7.54 14.35
N LYS A 150 12.29 6.78 15.02
CA LYS A 150 11.96 5.44 15.51
C LYS A 150 11.10 5.58 16.77
N THR A 151 9.99 4.86 16.86
CA THR A 151 9.25 4.71 18.12
C THR A 151 10.17 4.03 19.13
N LYS A 152 10.38 4.68 20.29
CA LYS A 152 11.43 4.33 21.27
C LYS A 152 11.27 2.96 21.92
N GLU A 153 10.09 2.37 21.92
CA GLU A 153 9.85 1.09 22.57
C GLU A 153 8.91 0.22 21.73
N SER A 154 9.29 -1.02 21.49
CA SER A 154 8.41 -2.05 20.97
C SER A 154 8.38 -3.20 21.95
N LEU A 155 7.19 -3.59 22.39
CA LEU A 155 7.00 -4.82 23.14
C LEU A 155 7.60 -6.01 22.37
N PRO A 156 8.14 -7.02 23.08
CA PRO A 156 8.61 -8.25 22.45
C PRO A 156 7.52 -8.84 21.53
N ARG A 157 7.91 -9.16 20.29
CA ARG A 157 7.00 -9.77 19.31
C ARG A 157 6.92 -11.30 19.42
N HIS A 158 7.62 -11.87 20.40
CA HIS A 158 7.71 -13.29 20.65
C HIS A 158 7.43 -13.57 22.12
N LEU A 159 6.93 -14.76 22.41
CA LEU A 159 6.85 -15.27 23.77
C LEU A 159 8.23 -15.79 24.17
N ASN A 160 8.67 -15.50 25.40
CA ASN A 160 9.81 -16.19 25.99
C ASN A 160 9.41 -17.62 26.38
N ASP A 161 10.38 -18.46 26.75
CA ASP A 161 10.14 -19.87 27.10
C ASP A 161 9.09 -20.06 28.20
N LYS A 162 9.07 -19.18 29.20
CA LYS A 162 8.12 -19.27 30.32
C LYS A 162 6.70 -19.01 29.82
N ASP A 163 6.52 -17.95 29.05
CA ASP A 163 5.23 -17.55 28.51
C ASP A 163 4.73 -18.55 27.45
N LEU A 164 5.64 -19.11 26.64
CA LEU A 164 5.31 -20.16 25.68
C LEU A 164 4.86 -21.45 26.37
N LYS A 165 5.56 -21.90 27.41
CA LYS A 165 5.17 -23.07 28.22
C LYS A 165 3.81 -22.85 28.89
N SER A 166 3.58 -21.65 29.43
CA SER A 166 2.29 -21.30 30.01
C SER A 166 1.17 -21.34 28.97
N PHE A 167 1.41 -20.76 27.79
CA PHE A 167 0.45 -20.76 26.69
C PHE A 167 0.13 -22.18 26.20
N LEU A 168 1.15 -23.03 26.02
CA LEU A 168 0.97 -24.44 25.65
C LEU A 168 0.14 -25.19 26.69
N LYS A 169 0.41 -25.00 27.98
CA LYS A 169 -0.38 -25.60 29.05
C LYS A 169 -1.84 -25.17 28.97
N THR A 170 -2.10 -23.86 28.85
CA THR A 170 -3.46 -23.34 28.67
C THR A 170 -4.17 -23.92 27.45
N LEU A 171 -3.45 -24.06 26.33
CA LEU A 171 -4.00 -24.62 25.10
C LEU A 171 -4.32 -26.12 25.24
N LEU A 172 -3.47 -26.90 25.91
CA LEU A 172 -3.70 -28.32 26.18
C LEU A 172 -4.88 -28.53 27.13
N ASP A 173 -5.00 -27.71 28.17
CA ASP A 173 -6.08 -27.76 29.16
C ASP A 173 -7.42 -27.24 28.61
N TYR A 174 -7.39 -26.41 27.57
CA TYR A 174 -8.59 -25.89 26.91
C TYR A 174 -9.47 -27.03 26.37
N LYS A 175 -10.74 -27.09 26.80
CA LYS A 175 -11.73 -28.09 26.37
C LYS A 175 -12.60 -27.52 25.24
N PRO A 176 -12.33 -27.85 23.97
CA PRO A 176 -13.07 -27.28 22.85
C PRO A 176 -14.51 -27.84 22.79
N ALA A 177 -15.49 -26.95 22.69
CA ALA A 177 -16.91 -27.31 22.61
C ALA A 177 -17.37 -27.58 21.18
N THR A 178 -16.78 -26.90 20.20
CA THR A 178 -17.18 -26.97 18.78
C THR A 178 -16.14 -27.68 17.91
N SER A 179 -16.56 -28.14 16.73
CA SER A 179 -15.65 -28.70 15.71
C SER A 179 -14.61 -27.68 15.24
N PHE A 180 -14.99 -26.40 15.13
CA PHE A 180 -14.08 -25.30 14.80
C PHE A 180 -13.01 -25.09 15.87
N GLU A 181 -13.37 -25.14 17.15
CA GLU A 181 -12.41 -25.03 18.24
C GLU A 181 -11.44 -26.21 18.28
N LYS A 182 -11.93 -27.44 18.04
CA LYS A 182 -11.06 -28.63 17.91
C LYS A 182 -10.04 -28.44 16.79
N ARG A 183 -10.49 -27.98 15.63
CA ARG A 183 -9.63 -27.68 14.47
C ARG A 183 -8.59 -26.59 14.81
N ASN A 184 -9.03 -25.47 15.39
CA ASN A 184 -8.15 -24.35 15.72
C ASN A 184 -7.10 -24.74 16.78
N LYS A 185 -7.49 -25.49 17.82
CA LYS A 185 -6.55 -26.03 18.82
C LYS A 185 -5.49 -26.91 18.18
N CYS A 186 -5.90 -27.80 17.28
CA CYS A 186 -4.98 -28.67 16.53
C CYS A 186 -4.00 -27.86 15.67
N ILE A 187 -4.50 -26.90 14.88
CA ILE A 187 -3.66 -26.02 14.05
C ILE A 187 -2.64 -25.26 14.91
N LEU A 188 -3.06 -24.69 16.04
CA LEU A 188 -2.16 -23.96 16.94
C LEU A 188 -1.08 -24.87 17.52
N LEU A 189 -1.43 -26.10 17.95
CA LEU A 189 -0.43 -27.06 18.44
C LEU A 189 0.57 -27.46 17.37
N ILE A 190 0.10 -27.68 16.12
CA ILE A 190 1.00 -27.99 14.99
C ILE A 190 1.95 -26.83 14.72
N VAL A 191 1.47 -25.59 14.72
CA VAL A 191 2.31 -24.40 14.47
C VAL A 191 3.35 -24.18 15.57
N ILE A 192 3.07 -24.59 16.81
CA ILE A 192 3.99 -24.38 17.95
C ILE A 192 4.99 -25.54 18.08
N LEU A 193 4.56 -26.77 17.80
CA LEU A 193 5.35 -27.99 18.03
C LEU A 193 6.02 -28.56 16.78
N GLY A 194 5.54 -28.21 15.58
CA GLY A 194 6.11 -28.59 14.30
C GLY A 194 7.14 -27.59 13.80
#